data_AF-H5XU79-F1
#
_entry.id   AF-H5XU79-F1
#
_cell.length_a   1.000
_cell.length_b   1.000
_cell.length_c   1.000
_cell.angle_alpha   90.00
_cell.angle_beta   90.00
_cell.angle_gamma   90.00
#
_symmetry.space_group_name_H-M   'P 1'
#
loop_
_entity.id
_entity.type
_entity.pdbx_description
1 polymer ?
#
loop_
_entity_poly.entity_id
_entity_poly.type
_entity_poly.pdbx_seq_one_letter_code
_entity_poly.pdbx_strand_id
1 'polypeptide(L)' 'MYNKYPDKDKALMVLEQAENSNPGLWKQHSEFVALACKNIAELCPNLDSNKAYILGLLHDIGRRIGIVQERHTIAG' A
#
# COMPACT_ATOMS: atom_id res chain seq x y z
N MET A 1 -14.58 -17.76 0.18
CA MET A 1 -14.18 -16.81 1.24
C MET A 1 -13.78 -15.51 0.57
N TYR A 2 -14.38 -14.37 0.95
CA TYR A 2 -13.89 -13.06 0.53
C TYR A 2 -12.55 -12.80 1.22
N ASN A 3 -11.45 -12.71 0.48
CA ASN A 3 -10.20 -12.18 1.03
C ASN A 3 -10.41 -10.70 1.37
N LYS A 4 -10.09 -10.31 2.61
CA LYS A 4 -10.27 -8.92 3.10
C LYS A 4 -9.25 -7.92 2.54
N TYR A 5 -8.32 -8.37 1.69
CA TYR A 5 -7.29 -7.57 1.04
C TYR A 5 -6.84 -8.28 -0.26
N PRO A 6 -6.30 -7.54 -1.25
CA PRO A 6 -5.85 -8.12 -2.52
C PRO A 6 -4.60 -9.00 -2.37
N ASP A 7 -4.28 -9.79 -3.38
CA ASP A 7 -2.93 -10.38 -3.52
C ASP A 7 -1.91 -9.33 -3.96
N LYS A 8 -0.62 -9.73 -3.97
CA LYS A 8 0.50 -8.84 -4.28
C LYS A 8 0.42 -8.25 -5.69
N ASP A 9 0.09 -9.07 -6.68
CA ASP A 9 0.07 -8.63 -8.09
C ASP A 9 -1.06 -7.62 -8.31
N LYS A 10 -2.23 -7.88 -7.73
CA LYS A 10 -3.34 -6.95 -7.75
C LYS A 10 -3.03 -5.66 -6.98
N ALA A 11 -2.30 -5.73 -5.87
CA ALA A 11 -1.89 -4.54 -5.13
C ALA A 11 -0.93 -3.65 -5.93
N LEU A 12 0.06 -4.25 -6.60
CA LEU A 12 0.99 -3.54 -7.50
C LEU A 12 0.25 -2.89 -8.67
N MET A 13 -0.65 -3.63 -9.32
CA MET A 13 -1.47 -3.10 -10.41
C MET A 13 -2.33 -1.91 -9.96
N VAL A 14 -2.94 -1.99 -8.77
CA VAL A 14 -3.75 -0.90 -8.22
C VAL A 14 -2.88 0.33 -7.90
N LEU A 15 -1.69 0.14 -7.33
CA LEU A 15 -0.77 1.24 -7.06
C LEU A 15 -0.33 1.95 -8.35
N GLU A 16 -0.01 1.19 -9.40
CA GLU A 16 0.36 1.74 -10.72
C GLU A 16 -0.78 2.53 -11.36
N GLN A 17 -2.01 1.99 -11.32
CA GLN A 17 -3.20 2.70 -11.81
C GLN A 17 -3.46 4.01 -11.05
N ALA A 18 -3.25 4.00 -9.74
CA ALA A 18 -3.42 5.17 -8.89
C ALA A 18 -2.34 6.24 -9.15
N GLU A 19 -1.08 5.84 -9.35
CA GLU A 19 -0.01 6.75 -9.76
C GLU A 19 -0.29 7.38 -11.13
N ASN A 20 -0.76 6.60 -12.10
CA ASN A 20 -1.15 7.14 -13.41
C ASN A 20 -2.24 8.23 -13.31
N SER A 21 -3.10 8.14 -12.29
CA SER A 21 -4.16 9.14 -12.02
C SER A 21 -3.65 10.35 -11.25
N ASN A 22 -2.65 10.17 -10.37
CA ASN A 22 -2.01 11.24 -9.61
C ASN A 22 -0.50 10.96 -9.47
N PRO A 23 0.33 11.36 -10.45
CA PRO A 23 1.76 11.07 -10.42
C PRO A 23 2.47 11.77 -9.26
N GLY A 24 3.46 11.12 -8.66
CA GLY A 24 4.32 11.76 -7.68
C GLY A 24 5.08 10.78 -6.78
N LEU A 25 5.91 11.35 -5.90
CA LEU A 25 6.82 10.60 -5.01
C LEU A 25 6.11 9.67 -4.02
N TRP A 26 4.80 9.81 -3.86
CA TRP A 26 4.02 9.00 -2.91
C TRP A 26 3.94 7.52 -3.32
N LYS A 27 4.06 7.20 -4.62
CA LYS A 27 4.16 5.82 -5.10
C LYS A 27 5.42 5.15 -4.56
N GLN A 28 6.57 5.80 -4.75
CA GLN A 28 7.86 5.33 -4.24
C GLN A 28 7.89 5.26 -2.70
N HIS A 29 7.31 6.26 -2.02
CA HIS A 29 7.09 6.21 -0.57
C HIS A 29 6.34 4.95 -0.16
N SER A 30 5.24 4.62 -0.84
CA SER A 30 4.43 3.43 -0.55
C SER A 30 5.22 2.13 -0.77
N GLU A 31 6.06 2.06 -1.80
CA GLU A 31 6.94 0.91 -2.06
C GLU A 31 7.98 0.72 -0.95
N PHE A 32 8.61 1.80 -0.48
CA PHE A 32 9.57 1.73 0.63
C PHE A 32 8.90 1.38 1.96
N VAL A 33 7.71 1.93 2.24
CA VAL A 33 6.91 1.56 3.42
C VAL A 33 6.54 0.08 3.37
N ALA A 34 6.09 -0.43 2.22
CA ALA A 34 5.78 -1.85 2.05
C ALA A 34 6.99 -2.76 2.36
N LEU A 35 8.18 -2.38 1.88
CA LEU A 35 9.42 -3.12 2.16
C LEU A 35 9.78 -3.07 3.64
N ALA A 36 9.68 -1.91 4.29
CA ALA A 36 9.91 -1.78 5.72
C ALA A 36 8.93 -2.64 6.54
N CYS A 37 7.63 -2.60 6.20
CA CYS A 37 6.60 -3.43 6.83
C CYS A 37 6.90 -4.92 6.69
N LYS A 38 7.31 -5.38 5.51
CA LYS A 38 7.71 -6.76 5.26
C LYS A 38 8.87 -7.17 6.16
N ASN A 39 9.95 -6.39 6.17
CA ASN A 39 11.16 -6.69 6.93
C ASN A 39 10.91 -6.72 8.44
N ILE A 40 10.06 -5.83 8.95
CA ILE A 40 9.66 -5.83 10.37
C ILE A 40 8.81 -7.06 10.69
N ALA A 41 7.84 -7.38 9.83
CA ALA A 41 6.94 -8.51 10.04
C ALA A 41 7.67 -9.87 9.98
N GLU A 42 8.71 -10.00 9.16
CA GLU A 42 9.57 -11.20 9.12
C GLU A 42 10.26 -11.51 10.45
N LEU A 43 10.49 -10.49 11.29
CA LEU A 43 11.08 -10.63 12.62
C LEU A 43 10.04 -10.82 13.73
N CYS A 44 8.75 -10.78 13.41
CA CYS A 44 7.66 -10.82 14.36
C CYS A 44 6.88 -12.15 14.23
N PRO A 45 6.95 -13.09 15.20
CA PRO A 45 6.33 -14.42 15.08
C PRO A 45 4.81 -14.43 14.82
N ASN A 46 4.12 -13.34 15.16
CA ASN A 46 2.67 -13.21 15.08
C ASN A 46 2.20 -12.36 13.88
N LEU A 47 3.10 -11.96 12.98
CA LEU A 47 2.77 -11.16 11.81
C LEU A 47 3.01 -11.93 10.51
N ASP A 48 2.11 -11.74 9.55
CA ASP A 48 2.27 -12.22 8.18
C ASP A 48 2.98 -11.15 7.36
N SER A 49 4.20 -11.45 6.90
CA SER A 49 5.04 -10.51 6.16
C SER A 49 4.50 -10.16 4.78
N ASN A 50 3.82 -11.09 4.10
CA ASN A 50 3.19 -10.84 2.81
C ASN A 50 1.98 -9.91 2.97
N LYS A 51 1.16 -10.15 3.99
CA LYS A 51 0.06 -9.26 4.35
C LYS A 51 0.56 -7.87 4.73
N ALA A 52 1.62 -7.78 5.55
CA ALA A 52 2.21 -6.50 5.95
C ALA A 52 2.74 -5.71 4.74
N TYR A 53 3.39 -6.39 3.79
CA TYR A 53 3.82 -5.78 2.53
C TYR A 53 2.64 -5.20 1.75
N ILE A 54 1.58 -5.99 1.53
CA ILE A 54 0.41 -5.56 0.74
C ILE A 54 -0.29 -4.36 1.37
N LEU A 55 -0.47 -4.38 2.70
CA LEU A 55 -1.11 -3.28 3.40
C LEU A 55 -0.24 -2.02 3.43
N GLY A 56 1.08 -2.16 3.61
CA GLY A 56 2.01 -1.04 3.51
C GLY A 56 2.02 -0.43 2.10
N LEU A 57 1.90 -1.25 1.06
CA LEU A 57 1.87 -0.80 -0.33
C LEU A 57 0.63 0.04 -0.66
N LEU A 58 -0.49 -0.24 -0.01
CA LEU A 58 -1.79 0.38 -0.30
C LEU A 58 -2.25 1.40 0.76
N HIS A 59 -1.43 1.68 1.79
CA HIS A 59 -1.84 2.56 2.90
C HIS A 59 -2.24 3.97 2.45
N ASP A 60 -1.63 4.45 1.36
CA ASP A 60 -1.83 5.78 0.78
C ASP A 60 -2.67 5.75 -0.51
N ILE A 61 -3.40 4.66 -0.80
CA ILE A 61 -4.10 4.52 -2.10
C ILE A 61 -5.16 5.61 -2.34
N GLY A 62 -5.66 6.25 -1.28
CA GLY A 62 -6.53 7.42 -1.35
C GLY A 62 -5.90 8.63 -2.03
N ARG A 63 -4.58 8.66 -2.23
CA ARG A 63 -3.89 9.70 -3.01
C ARG A 63 -4.24 9.66 -4.49
N ARG A 64 -4.86 8.58 -5.01
CA ARG A 64 -5.29 8.49 -6.41
C ARG A 64 -6.23 9.63 -6.86
N ILE A 65 -6.94 10.26 -5.92
CA ILE A 65 -7.88 11.37 -6.20
C ILE A 65 -7.24 12.78 -6.06
N GLY A 66 -5.93 12.87 -5.84
CA GLY A 66 -5.17 14.13 -5.72
C GLY A 66 -4.51 14.32 -4.34
N ILE A 67 -3.99 15.53 -4.09
CA ILE A 67 -3.38 15.88 -2.79
C ILE A 67 -4.49 16.05 -1.74
N VAL A 68 -4.76 14.98 -1.01
CA VAL A 68 -5.67 14.98 0.14
C VAL A 68 -4.83 14.90 1.43
N GLN A 69 -4.69 16.03 2.13
CA GLN A 69 -3.75 16.23 3.25
C GLN A 69 -3.71 15.07 4.27
N GLU A 70 -4.53 15.08 5.31
CA GLU A 70 -4.64 13.92 6.23
C GLU A 70 -5.67 12.90 5.74
N ARG A 71 -6.50 13.28 4.76
CA ARG A 71 -7.62 12.47 4.28
C ARG A 71 -7.23 11.30 3.38
N HIS A 72 -5.97 11.16 2.94
CA HIS A 72 -5.55 10.01 2.11
C HIS A 72 -5.67 8.66 2.84
N THR A 73 -5.56 8.65 4.17
CA THR A 73 -5.73 7.44 5.00
C THR A 73 -7.19 6.99 5.14
N ILE A 74 -8.16 7.91 4.95
CA ILE A 74 -9.61 7.65 5.10
C ILE A 74 -10.30 7.52 3.73
N ALA A 75 -9.80 8.22 2.70
CA ALA A 75 -10.36 8.23 1.35
C ALA A 75 -9.82 7.13 0.42
N GLY A 76 -8.99 6.22 0.95
CA GLY A 76 -8.40 5.08 0.24
C GLY A 76 -9.38 3.94 -0.03
#